data_AF-A9WB89-F1
#
_entry.id   AF-A9WB89-F1
#
_cell.length_a   1.000
_cell.length_b   1.000
_cell.length_c   1.000
_cell.angle_alpha   90.00
_cell.angle_beta   90.00
_cell.angle_gamma   90.00
#
_symmetry.space_group_name_H-M   'P 1'
#
loop_
_entity.id
_entity.type
_entity.pdbx_description
1 polymer ?
#
loop_
_entity_poly.entity_id
_entity_poly.type
_entity_poly.pdbx_seq_one_letter_code
_entity_poly.pdbx_strand_id
1 'polypeptide(L)'
;MLPVVPGGGWALIRAAAHADEAAGALHAMAHADEAAGAAQAAARGTIAEEIAQQLPRGGTYKLIDQRTGEVRYVGRTRDLARREAEHARDPDKAGLYFEVDWRTDDYRVMRGREQMLYEQYQPDKNRLRPISPRNPHRSQYLEAARQFEASRGQE
;
A
#
# COMPACT_ATOMS: atom_id res chain seq x y z
N MET A 1 -57.43 63.46 -38.94
CA MET A 1 -57.99 63.63 -37.59
C MET A 1 -57.03 62.98 -36.59
N LEU A 2 -56.44 63.78 -35.70
CA LEU A 2 -55.85 63.34 -34.43
C LEU A 2 -56.77 63.80 -33.30
N PRO A 3 -56.64 63.23 -32.09
CA PRO A 3 -56.05 64.06 -31.03
C PRO A 3 -55.06 63.33 -30.10
N VAL A 4 -54.42 64.18 -29.30
CA VAL A 4 -53.22 64.08 -28.46
C VAL A 4 -53.59 64.01 -26.96
N VAL A 5 -52.96 63.07 -26.20
CA VAL A 5 -52.17 63.15 -24.90
C VAL A 5 -52.76 63.98 -23.71
N PRO A 6 -52.62 63.69 -22.37
CA PRO A 6 -51.43 63.16 -21.63
C PRO A 6 -51.61 62.32 -20.31
N GLY A 7 -50.50 61.73 -19.81
CA GLY A 7 -50.01 61.95 -18.42
C GLY A 7 -50.38 61.00 -17.25
N GLY A 8 -49.35 60.68 -16.44
CA GLY A 8 -49.42 60.15 -15.06
C GLY A 8 -49.18 58.63 -14.97
N GLY A 9 -48.25 58.05 -14.20
CA GLY A 9 -47.43 58.44 -13.06
C GLY A 9 -47.19 57.17 -12.23
N TRP A 10 -46.07 57.10 -11.49
CA TRP A 10 -45.69 56.07 -10.49
C TRP A 10 -45.03 54.80 -11.05
N ALA A 11 -43.93 54.26 -10.52
CA ALA A 11 -43.12 54.60 -9.36
C ALA A 11 -41.70 54.05 -9.57
N LEU A 12 -40.70 54.78 -9.07
CA LEU A 12 -39.41 54.24 -8.70
C LEU A 12 -39.59 53.40 -7.44
N ILE A 13 -39.16 52.14 -7.45
CA ILE A 13 -38.66 51.50 -6.22
C ILE A 13 -37.27 50.95 -6.53
N ARG A 14 -36.29 51.64 -5.94
CA ARG A 14 -34.93 51.19 -5.69
C ARG A 14 -34.98 50.00 -4.74
N ALA A 15 -34.31 48.90 -5.08
CA ALA A 15 -33.82 47.93 -4.10
C ALA A 15 -32.43 47.45 -4.54
N ALA A 16 -31.41 48.19 -4.10
CA ALA A 16 -30.06 47.69 -3.98
C ALA A 16 -29.91 47.13 -2.57
N ALA A 17 -29.80 45.81 -2.44
CA ALA A 17 -29.25 45.06 -1.32
C ALA A 17 -29.40 43.56 -1.64
N HIS A 18 -28.56 42.69 -1.07
CA HIS A 18 -28.59 41.21 -1.17
C HIS A 18 -27.77 40.54 -2.28
N ALA A 19 -26.61 41.10 -2.68
CA ALA A 19 -25.60 40.33 -3.42
C ALA A 19 -24.59 39.61 -2.48
N ASP A 20 -24.59 39.91 -1.18
CA ASP A 20 -23.51 39.52 -0.25
C ASP A 20 -23.79 38.23 0.56
N GLU A 21 -25.06 37.84 0.73
CA GLU A 21 -25.41 36.61 1.48
C GLU A 21 -25.23 35.31 0.66
N ALA A 22 -25.30 35.38 -0.67
CA ALA A 22 -25.11 34.23 -1.53
C ALA A 22 -23.64 33.78 -1.63
N ALA A 23 -22.69 34.70 -1.45
CA ALA A 23 -21.26 34.39 -1.49
C ALA A 23 -20.78 33.65 -0.23
N GLY A 24 -21.33 33.98 0.95
CA GLY A 24 -21.01 33.28 2.20
C GLY A 24 -21.52 31.84 2.25
N ALA A 25 -22.70 31.58 1.67
CA ALA A 25 -23.31 30.25 1.66
C ALA A 25 -22.54 29.25 0.76
N LEU A 26 -22.02 29.70 -0.39
CA LEU A 26 -21.18 28.88 -1.28
C LEU A 26 -19.81 28.56 -0.67
N HIS A 27 -19.23 29.50 0.08
CA HIS A 27 -17.96 29.26 0.78
C HIS A 27 -18.13 28.23 1.92
N ALA A 28 -19.24 28.28 2.67
CA ALA A 28 -19.54 27.32 3.73
C ALA A 28 -19.73 25.87 3.24
N MET A 29 -20.32 25.67 2.06
CA MET A 29 -20.47 24.33 1.47
C MET A 29 -19.14 23.76 0.98
N ALA A 30 -18.25 24.59 0.44
CA ALA A 30 -16.90 24.16 0.04
C ALA A 30 -16.06 23.69 1.25
N HIS A 31 -16.16 24.39 2.40
CA HIS A 31 -15.49 23.96 3.65
C HIS A 31 -16.08 22.65 4.22
N ALA A 32 -17.37 22.38 3.99
CA ALA A 32 -18.02 21.15 4.44
C ALA A 32 -17.56 19.91 3.63
N ASP A 33 -17.39 20.05 2.31
CA ASP A 33 -16.85 18.99 1.45
C ASP A 33 -15.37 18.70 1.74
N GLU A 34 -14.58 19.74 2.04
CA GLU A 34 -13.18 19.58 2.45
C GLU A 34 -13.06 18.90 3.83
N ALA A 35 -13.93 19.27 4.78
CA ALA A 35 -14.00 18.62 6.09
C ALA A 35 -14.46 17.15 6.00
N ALA A 36 -15.40 16.83 5.11
CA ALA A 36 -15.82 15.46 4.84
C ALA A 36 -14.70 14.63 4.19
N GLY A 37 -13.97 15.21 3.24
CA GLY A 37 -12.78 14.59 2.63
C GLY A 37 -11.67 14.31 3.65
N ALA A 38 -11.40 15.26 4.54
CA ALA A 38 -10.41 15.11 5.61
C ALA A 38 -10.79 14.01 6.61
N ALA A 39 -12.07 13.93 7.00
CA ALA A 39 -12.57 12.87 7.88
C ALA A 39 -12.47 11.48 7.23
N GLN A 40 -12.79 11.38 5.94
CA GLN A 40 -12.67 10.13 5.18
C GLN A 40 -11.21 9.68 5.04
N ALA A 41 -10.29 10.62 4.83
CA ALA A 41 -8.86 10.34 4.76
C ALA A 41 -8.29 9.89 6.11
N ALA A 42 -8.70 10.55 7.21
CA ALA A 42 -8.33 10.14 8.57
C ALA A 42 -8.83 8.73 8.90
N ALA A 43 -10.09 8.41 8.59
CA ALA A 43 -10.67 7.08 8.80
C ALA A 43 -9.97 5.98 7.97
N ARG A 44 -9.55 6.30 6.73
CA ARG A 44 -8.73 5.38 5.93
C ARG A 44 -7.34 5.19 6.53
N GLY A 45 -6.75 6.24 7.08
CA GLY A 45 -5.48 6.19 7.81
C GLY A 45 -5.57 5.24 9.01
N THR A 46 -6.60 5.37 9.84
CA THR A 46 -6.78 4.51 11.02
C THR A 46 -6.98 3.04 10.65
N ILE A 47 -7.78 2.75 9.61
CA ILE A 47 -8.00 1.36 9.16
C ILE A 47 -6.72 0.77 8.58
N ALA A 48 -6.00 1.51 7.73
CA ALA A 48 -4.75 1.04 7.15
C ALA A 48 -3.69 0.78 8.23
N GLU A 49 -3.64 1.62 9.26
CA GLU A 49 -2.71 1.48 10.37
C GLU A 49 -3.07 0.31 11.30
N GLU A 50 -4.37 0.07 11.53
CA GLU A 50 -4.84 -1.11 12.28
C GLU A 50 -4.54 -2.41 11.52
N ILE A 51 -4.79 -2.45 10.21
CA ILE A 51 -4.43 -3.59 9.35
C ILE A 51 -2.90 -3.79 9.35
N ALA A 52 -2.11 -2.72 9.24
CA ALA A 52 -0.66 -2.80 9.28
C ALA A 52 -0.12 -3.33 10.63
N GLN A 53 -0.80 -3.04 11.74
CA GLN A 53 -0.48 -3.59 13.06
C GLN A 53 -0.82 -5.08 13.20
N GLN A 54 -1.85 -5.55 12.50
CA GLN A 54 -2.25 -6.96 12.52
C GLN A 54 -1.43 -7.83 11.56
N LEU A 55 -0.85 -7.26 10.51
CA LEU A 55 -0.05 -8.00 9.54
C LEU A 55 1.32 -8.38 10.11
N PRO A 56 1.80 -9.61 9.85
CA PRO A 56 3.16 -9.99 10.20
C PRO A 56 4.19 -9.05 9.59
N ARG A 57 5.13 -8.60 10.44
CA ARG A 57 6.24 -7.72 10.04
C ARG A 57 7.32 -8.49 9.31
N GLY A 58 7.49 -9.76 9.66
CA GLY A 58 8.43 -10.68 9.06
C GLY A 58 7.89 -11.37 7.80
N GLY A 59 8.77 -12.16 7.19
CA GLY A 59 8.42 -12.92 6.01
C GLY A 59 9.59 -13.36 5.15
N THR A 60 9.25 -13.88 3.97
CA THR A 60 10.16 -14.20 2.87
C THR A 60 10.03 -13.18 1.75
N TYR A 61 11.10 -13.02 0.98
CA TYR A 61 11.15 -12.07 -0.13
C TYR A 61 12.08 -12.55 -1.24
N LYS A 62 11.92 -11.93 -2.41
CA LYS A 62 12.74 -12.10 -3.61
C LYS A 62 13.33 -10.75 -4.01
N LEU A 63 14.54 -10.75 -4.57
CA LEU A 63 15.10 -9.61 -5.29
C LEU A 63 15.14 -9.94 -6.77
N ILE A 64 14.49 -9.10 -7.57
CA ILE A 64 14.21 -9.36 -8.98
C ILE A 64 14.94 -8.34 -9.84
N ASP A 65 15.63 -8.80 -10.87
CA ASP A 65 16.13 -7.91 -11.91
C ASP A 65 14.96 -7.50 -12.82
N GLN A 66 14.51 -6.25 -12.73
CA GLN A 66 13.35 -5.79 -13.49
C GLN A 66 13.57 -5.75 -15.01
N ARG A 67 14.82 -5.81 -15.47
CA ARG A 67 15.10 -5.85 -16.91
C ARG A 67 14.88 -7.23 -17.51
N THR A 68 15.20 -8.28 -16.75
CA THR A 68 15.12 -9.68 -17.23
C THR A 68 13.96 -10.45 -16.62
N GLY A 69 13.40 -9.98 -15.50
CA GLY A 69 12.43 -10.70 -14.68
C GLY A 69 13.05 -11.80 -13.81
N GLU A 70 14.38 -11.94 -13.80
CA GLU A 70 15.06 -13.03 -13.09
C GLU A 70 15.14 -12.76 -11.59
N VAL A 71 14.86 -13.78 -10.79
CA VAL A 71 15.08 -13.75 -9.34
C VAL A 71 16.57 -13.94 -9.07
N ARG A 72 17.24 -12.87 -8.64
CA ARG A 72 18.68 -12.82 -8.39
C ARG A 72 19.05 -13.16 -6.95
N TYR A 73 18.12 -13.00 -6.02
CA TYR A 73 18.31 -13.33 -4.61
C TYR A 73 16.98 -13.69 -3.95
N VAL A 74 17.01 -14.58 -2.96
CA VAL A 74 15.89 -14.89 -2.07
C VAL A 74 16.35 -14.82 -0.62
N GLY A 75 15.46 -14.41 0.27
CA GLY A 75 15.78 -14.30 1.67
C GLY A 75 14.56 -14.28 2.59
N ARG A 76 14.86 -14.14 3.88
CA ARG A 76 13.86 -14.02 4.95
C ARG A 76 14.29 -13.00 5.99
N THR A 77 13.32 -12.47 6.72
CA THR A 77 13.58 -11.46 7.75
C THR A 77 12.43 -11.40 8.75
N ARG A 78 12.71 -10.91 9.96
CA ARG A 78 11.66 -10.58 10.95
C ARG A 78 11.09 -9.17 10.74
N ASP A 79 11.71 -8.40 9.86
CA ASP A 79 11.26 -7.06 9.49
C ASP A 79 11.56 -6.84 8.00
N LEU A 80 10.52 -6.85 7.18
CA LEU A 80 10.61 -6.70 5.72
C LEU A 80 11.00 -5.28 5.33
N ALA A 81 10.39 -4.26 5.95
CA ALA A 81 10.65 -2.86 5.65
C ALA A 81 12.11 -2.46 5.94
N ARG A 82 12.64 -2.89 7.10
CA ARG A 82 14.05 -2.71 7.43
C ARG A 82 14.95 -3.39 6.40
N ARG A 83 14.63 -4.62 6.02
CA ARG A 83 15.48 -5.42 5.13
C ARG A 83 15.50 -4.86 3.72
N GLU A 84 14.37 -4.37 3.22
CA GLU A 84 14.27 -3.66 1.95
C GLU A 84 15.20 -2.45 1.93
N ALA A 85 15.14 -1.61 2.97
CA ALA A 85 16.01 -0.44 3.09
C ALA A 85 17.50 -0.82 3.22
N GLU A 86 17.83 -1.97 3.81
CA GLU A 86 19.20 -2.49 3.84
C GLU A 86 19.68 -2.87 2.43
N HIS A 87 18.89 -3.61 1.64
CA HIS A 87 19.28 -3.99 0.27
C HIS A 87 19.36 -2.80 -0.68
N ALA A 88 18.51 -1.79 -0.50
CA ALA A 88 18.56 -0.55 -1.28
C ALA A 88 19.91 0.20 -1.11
N ARG A 89 20.65 -0.07 -0.03
CA ARG A 89 21.98 0.50 0.23
C ARG A 89 23.13 -0.43 -0.11
N ASP A 90 22.86 -1.71 -0.37
CA ASP A 90 23.88 -2.71 -0.69
C ASP A 90 24.25 -2.59 -2.18
N PRO A 91 25.50 -2.23 -2.53
CA PRO A 91 25.88 -2.01 -3.93
C PRO A 91 25.67 -3.23 -4.83
N ASP A 92 25.70 -4.46 -4.28
CA ASP A 92 25.47 -5.68 -5.06
C ASP A 92 23.98 -5.91 -5.38
N LYS A 93 23.08 -5.21 -4.70
CA LYS A 93 21.62 -5.45 -4.72
C LYS A 93 20.76 -4.19 -4.90
N ALA A 94 21.33 -3.00 -4.79
CA ALA A 94 20.66 -1.70 -4.76
C ALA A 94 19.93 -1.29 -6.06
N GLY A 95 19.89 -2.15 -7.07
CA GLY A 95 19.08 -1.98 -8.30
C GLY A 95 18.06 -3.09 -8.54
N LEU A 96 17.91 -4.01 -7.60
CA LEU A 96 16.94 -5.11 -7.71
C LEU A 96 15.64 -4.73 -7.02
N TYR A 97 14.52 -5.13 -7.61
CA TYR A 97 13.20 -4.91 -7.04
C TYR A 97 12.97 -5.86 -5.86
N PHE A 98 12.63 -5.29 -4.71
CA PHE A 98 12.30 -6.03 -3.50
C PHE A 98 10.84 -6.45 -3.55
N GLU A 99 10.59 -7.75 -3.72
CA GLU A 99 9.24 -8.31 -3.72
C GLU A 99 9.01 -9.17 -2.48
N VAL A 100 8.01 -8.80 -1.68
CA VAL A 100 7.54 -9.64 -0.57
C VAL A 100 6.88 -10.89 -1.14
N ASP A 101 7.37 -12.07 -0.76
CA ASP A 101 6.78 -13.35 -1.13
C ASP A 101 5.67 -13.71 -0.15
N TRP A 102 6.00 -13.98 1.12
CA TRP A 102 5.02 -14.21 2.18
C TRP A 102 5.27 -13.33 3.40
N ARG A 103 4.18 -12.93 4.07
CA ARG A 103 4.22 -12.33 5.41
C ARG A 103 3.88 -13.39 6.45
N THR A 104 4.79 -13.59 7.42
CA THR A 104 4.62 -14.50 8.55
C THR A 104 5.71 -14.24 9.59
N ASP A 105 5.39 -14.41 10.87
CA ASP A 105 6.36 -14.33 11.96
C ASP A 105 6.86 -15.72 12.40
N ASP A 106 6.33 -16.80 11.81
CA ASP A 106 6.79 -18.17 12.09
C ASP A 106 8.16 -18.44 11.43
N TYR A 107 9.18 -18.61 12.28
CA TYR A 107 10.54 -18.92 11.86
C TYR A 107 10.65 -20.19 11.01
N ARG A 108 9.91 -21.25 11.36
CA ARG A 108 9.97 -22.54 10.68
C ARG A 108 9.41 -22.42 9.27
N VAL A 109 8.27 -21.73 9.14
CA VAL A 109 7.65 -21.41 7.85
C VAL A 109 8.62 -20.59 7.00
N MET A 110 9.15 -19.47 7.53
CA MET A 110 10.08 -18.63 6.79
C MET A 110 11.32 -19.40 6.30
N ARG A 111 11.92 -20.23 7.16
CA ARG A 111 13.12 -21.00 6.82
C ARG A 111 12.82 -22.02 5.72
N GLY A 112 11.68 -22.70 5.81
CA GLY A 112 11.23 -23.66 4.80
C GLY A 112 10.96 -23.00 3.45
N ARG A 113 10.21 -21.89 3.45
CA ARG A 113 9.85 -21.18 2.22
C ARG A 113 11.07 -20.60 1.52
N GLU A 114 12.03 -20.02 2.26
CA GLU A 114 13.29 -19.54 1.68
C GLU A 114 14.07 -20.68 0.98
N GLN A 115 14.07 -21.89 1.55
CA GLN A 115 14.70 -23.05 0.89
C GLN A 115 13.96 -23.46 -0.38
N MET A 116 12.62 -23.46 -0.37
CA MET A 116 11.80 -23.77 -1.55
C MET A 116 12.04 -22.75 -2.68
N LEU A 117 12.06 -21.45 -2.35
CA LEU A 117 12.38 -20.38 -3.31
C LEU A 117 13.79 -20.53 -3.88
N TYR A 118 14.78 -20.84 -3.02
CA TYR A 118 16.15 -21.06 -3.48
C TYR A 118 16.24 -22.25 -4.42
N GLU A 119 15.53 -23.34 -4.14
CA GLU A 119 15.47 -24.52 -4.99
C GLU A 119 14.80 -24.21 -6.34
N GLN A 120 13.69 -23.47 -6.32
CA GLN A 120 12.93 -23.08 -7.50
C GLN A 120 13.71 -22.16 -8.45
N TYR A 121 14.37 -21.12 -7.92
CA TYR A 121 14.97 -20.07 -8.75
C TYR A 121 16.47 -20.21 -8.95
N GLN A 122 17.17 -20.98 -8.10
CA GLN A 122 18.65 -21.08 -8.09
C GLN A 122 19.37 -19.72 -8.21
N PRO A 123 19.02 -18.72 -7.37
CA PRO A 123 19.49 -17.35 -7.53
C PRO A 123 21.03 -17.23 -7.41
N ASP A 124 21.65 -16.56 -8.36
CA ASP A 124 23.11 -16.41 -8.48
C ASP A 124 23.74 -15.62 -7.32
N LYS A 125 23.01 -14.67 -6.72
CA LYS A 125 23.54 -13.87 -5.59
C LYS A 125 23.40 -14.57 -4.24
N ASN A 126 22.69 -15.70 -4.14
CA ASN A 126 22.71 -16.53 -2.93
C ASN A 126 23.92 -17.47 -2.95
N ARG A 127 25.04 -17.00 -2.38
CA ARG A 127 26.31 -17.77 -2.30
C ARG A 127 26.21 -19.04 -1.45
N LEU A 128 25.25 -19.10 -0.52
CA LEU A 128 25.04 -20.23 0.38
C LEU A 128 23.59 -20.70 0.31
N ARG A 129 23.40 -22.01 0.46
CA ARG A 129 22.07 -22.62 0.59
C ARG A 129 21.42 -22.17 1.89
N PRO A 130 20.11 -21.84 1.89
CA PRO A 130 19.38 -21.46 3.10
C PRO A 130 19.45 -22.54 4.20
N ILE A 131 19.19 -23.79 3.85
CA ILE A 131 19.23 -24.95 4.74
C ILE A 131 20.27 -25.94 4.20
N SER A 132 21.19 -26.35 5.07
CA SER A 132 22.13 -27.43 4.74
C SER A 132 21.36 -28.73 4.44
N PRO A 133 21.74 -29.49 3.39
CA PRO A 133 21.16 -30.81 3.12
C PRO A 133 21.30 -31.80 4.29
N ARG A 134 22.31 -31.60 5.15
CA ARG A 134 22.58 -32.43 6.33
C ARG A 134 21.89 -31.93 7.61
N ASN A 135 21.08 -30.89 7.54
CA ASN A 135 20.36 -30.39 8.71
C ASN A 135 19.26 -31.40 9.12
N PRO A 136 19.27 -31.93 10.35
CA PRO A 136 18.29 -32.93 10.80
C PRO A 136 16.85 -32.41 10.82
N HIS A 137 16.66 -31.09 10.92
CA HIS A 137 15.35 -30.44 10.93
C HIS A 137 14.92 -29.96 9.54
N ARG A 138 15.66 -30.28 8.47
CA ARG A 138 15.35 -29.80 7.11
C ARG A 138 13.91 -30.14 6.70
N SER A 139 13.50 -31.39 6.91
CA SER A 139 12.15 -31.85 6.56
C SER A 139 11.06 -31.08 7.32
N GLN A 140 11.28 -30.82 8.62
CA GLN A 140 10.33 -30.10 9.47
C GLN A 140 10.11 -28.66 8.98
N TYR A 141 11.16 -27.96 8.56
CA TYR A 141 11.03 -26.61 8.00
C TYR A 141 10.25 -26.61 6.69
N LEU A 142 10.57 -27.52 5.79
CA LEU A 142 9.90 -27.62 4.49
C LEU A 142 8.43 -28.02 4.64
N GLU A 143 8.12 -28.89 5.60
CA GLU A 143 6.74 -29.27 5.89
C GLU A 143 5.93 -28.12 6.49
N ALA A 144 6.50 -27.36 7.45
CA ALA A 144 5.86 -26.17 7.99
C ALA A 144 5.51 -25.15 6.89
N ALA A 145 6.41 -24.94 5.94
CA ALA A 145 6.15 -24.05 4.79
C ALA A 145 5.02 -24.57 3.89
N ARG A 146 5.00 -25.87 3.58
CA ARG A 146 3.93 -26.49 2.77
C ARG A 146 2.56 -26.44 3.46
N GLN A 147 2.52 -26.69 4.77
CA GLN A 147 1.30 -26.61 5.55
C GLN A 147 0.74 -25.18 5.56
N PHE A 148 1.63 -24.18 5.72
CA PHE A 148 1.26 -22.77 5.65
C PHE A 148 0.78 -22.35 4.25
N GLU A 149 1.40 -22.87 3.19
CA GLU A 149 0.94 -22.65 1.81
C GLU A 149 -0.48 -23.21 1.60
N ALA A 150 -0.71 -24.45 2.06
CA ALA A 150 -2.00 -25.11 1.95
C ALA A 150 -3.11 -24.40 2.73
N SER A 151 -2.81 -23.82 3.90
CA SER A 151 -3.80 -23.06 4.68
C SER A 151 -4.19 -21.73 4.03
N ARG A 152 -3.29 -21.12 3.24
CA ARG A 152 -3.54 -19.86 2.53
C ARG A 152 -4.33 -20.04 1.24
N GLY A 153 -4.27 -21.21 0.61
CA GLY A 153 -5.02 -21.51 -0.62
C GLY A 153 -6.49 -21.86 -0.40
N GLN A 154 -6.98 -21.78 0.84
CA GLN A 154 -8.38 -22.06 1.22
C GLN A 154 -9.16 -20.79 1.63
N GLU A 155 -8.54 -19.61 1.48
CA GLU A 155 -9.19 -18.29 1.60
C GLU A 155 -9.54 -17.74 0.22
#